data_AF-A0A849Z930-F1
#
_entry.id   AF-A0A849Z930-F1
#
_cell.length_a   1.000
_cell.length_b   1.000
_cell.length_c   1.000
_cell.angle_alpha   90.00
_cell.angle_beta   90.00
_cell.angle_gamma   90.00
#
_symmetry.space_group_name_H-M   'P 1'
#
loop_
_entity.id
_entity.type
_entity.pdbx_description
1 polymer ?
#
loop_
_entity_poly.entity_id
_entity_poly.type
_entity_poly.pdbx_seq_one_letter_code
_entity_poly.pdbx_strand_id
1 'polypeptide(L)' 'VEFAIKDGIPYAIDFTNPAPDMDIWSIQEKYFHIVVDWMADMAIRMARDESNTMTSGYRWHDLVGPKEDPLSKG' A
#
# COMPACT_ATOMS: atom_id res chain seq x y z
N VAL A 1 10.21 -4.07 0.12
CA VAL A 1 11.56 -4.47 -0.36
C VAL A 1 12.04 -5.62 0.50
N GLU A 2 12.49 -6.69 -0.13
CA GLU A 2 13.03 -7.87 0.53
C GLU A 2 14.55 -7.95 0.30
N PHE A 3 15.26 -8.45 1.31
CA PHE A 3 16.72 -8.58 1.27
C PHE A 3 17.16 -10.00 1.56
N ALA A 4 18.14 -10.48 0.79
CA ALA A 4 18.95 -11.64 1.14
C ALA A 4 20.29 -11.18 1.73
N ILE A 5 20.84 -11.95 2.66
CA ILE A 5 22.17 -11.68 3.23
C ILE A 5 23.15 -12.73 2.71
N LYS A 6 24.27 -12.27 2.15
CA LYS A 6 25.41 -13.12 1.77
C LYS A 6 26.69 -12.52 2.34
N ASP A 7 27.41 -13.29 3.17
CA ASP A 7 28.67 -12.89 3.81
C ASP A 7 28.54 -11.56 4.59
N GLY A 8 27.38 -11.33 5.21
CA GLY A 8 27.06 -10.09 5.93
C GLY A 8 26.65 -8.91 5.06
N ILE A 9 26.63 -9.06 3.73
CA ILE A 9 26.23 -8.01 2.79
C ILE A 9 24.76 -8.21 2.40
N PRO A 10 23.90 -7.18 2.56
CA PRO A 10 22.50 -7.24 2.14
C PRO A 10 22.36 -6.98 0.63
N TYR A 11 21.55 -7.80 -0.03
CA TYR A 11 21.17 -7.68 -1.44
C TYR A 11 19.67 -7.55 -1.54
N ALA A 12 19.18 -6.50 -2.20
CA ALA A 12 17.76 -6.39 -2.49
C ALA A 12 17.38 -7.45 -3.54
N ILE A 13 16.39 -8.27 -3.22
CA ILE A 13 15.96 -9.39 -4.07
C ILE A 13 14.55 -9.20 -4.63
N ASP A 14 13.70 -8.43 -3.95
CA ASP A 14 12.38 -8.09 -4.45
C ASP A 14 11.99 -6.66 -4.09
N PHE A 15 11.56 -5.92 -5.12
CA PHE A 15 11.07 -4.54 -5.04
C PHE A 15 9.56 -4.44 -5.26
N THR A 16 8.94 -5.55 -5.65
CA THR A 16 7.62 -5.58 -6.26
C THR A 16 6.55 -6.13 -5.35
N ASN A 17 6.90 -6.77 -4.23
CA ASN A 17 5.93 -7.18 -3.21
C ASN A 17 5.31 -5.95 -2.51
N PRO A 18 4.06 -5.57 -2.86
CA PRO A 18 3.46 -4.31 -2.41
C PRO A 18 2.83 -4.44 -1.01
N ALA A 19 2.64 -5.67 -0.54
CA ALA A 19 2.17 -5.99 0.80
C ALA A 19 3.24 -6.87 1.45
N PRO A 20 4.13 -6.30 2.29
CA PRO A 20 5.07 -7.09 3.05
C PRO A 20 4.31 -8.14 3.88
N ASP A 21 4.92 -9.30 4.17
CA ASP A 21 4.33 -10.35 5.01
C ASP A 21 4.16 -9.87 6.46
N MET A 22 3.21 -8.97 6.68
CA MET A 22 2.87 -8.32 7.95
C MET A 22 1.99 -9.22 8.84
N ASP A 23 2.06 -10.53 8.62
CA ASP A 23 1.38 -11.52 9.44
C ASP A 23 1.98 -11.58 10.85
N ILE A 24 1.13 -11.82 11.84
CA ILE A 24 1.52 -11.83 13.26
C ILE A 24 2.61 -12.85 13.58
N TRP A 25 2.66 -13.99 12.88
CA TRP A 25 3.69 -15.01 13.09
C TRP A 25 5.04 -14.60 12.50
N SER A 26 5.03 -13.74 11.48
CA SER A 26 6.24 -13.21 10.84
C SER A 26 6.86 -12.06 11.63
N ILE A 27 6.03 -11.09 12.07
CA ILE A 27 6.52 -9.86 12.69
C ILE A 27 6.29 -9.77 14.19
N GLN A 28 5.63 -10.75 14.82
CA GLN A 28 5.31 -10.77 16.25
C GLN A 28 4.32 -9.66 16.68
N GLU A 29 3.63 -9.91 17.79
CA GLU A 29 2.52 -9.10 18.30
C GLU A 29 2.83 -7.61 18.38
N LYS A 30 4.00 -7.25 18.93
CA LYS A 30 4.42 -5.84 19.09
C LYS A 30 4.38 -5.06 17.77
N TYR A 31 4.93 -5.64 16.70
CA TYR A 31 5.03 -4.94 15.43
C TYR A 31 3.75 -5.06 14.62
N PHE A 32 3.02 -6.17 14.78
CA PHE A 32 1.71 -6.36 14.19
C PHE A 32 0.74 -5.24 14.55
N HIS A 33 0.62 -4.90 15.84
CA HIS A 33 -0.27 -3.80 16.27
C HIS A 33 0.11 -2.45 15.66
N ILE A 34 1.41 -2.13 15.61
CA ILE A 34 1.89 -0.87 15.01
C ILE A 34 1.48 -0.78 13.53
N VAL A 35 1.68 -1.86 12.78
CA VAL A 35 1.36 -1.90 11.35
C VAL A 35 -0.15 -1.77 11.14
N VAL A 36 -0.96 -2.50 11.90
CA VAL A 36 -2.43 -2.43 11.81
C VAL A 36 -2.94 -1.03 12.09
N ASP A 37 -2.45 -0.39 13.15
CA ASP A 37 -2.86 0.97 13.52
C ASP A 37 -2.51 1.97 12.40
N TRP A 38 -1.30 1.91 11.86
CA TRP A 38 -0.86 2.81 10.78
C TRP A 38 -1.64 2.58 9.48
N MET A 39 -1.94 1.34 9.14
CA MET A 39 -2.75 1.02 7.95
C MET A 39 -4.19 1.50 8.12
N ALA A 40 -4.77 1.35 9.31
CA ALA A 40 -6.10 1.87 9.62
C ALA A 40 -6.14 3.40 9.49
N ASP A 41 -5.18 4.11 10.08
CA ASP A 41 -5.07 5.57 9.98
C ASP A 41 -4.89 6.04 8.53
N MET A 42 -4.03 5.36 7.77
CA MET A 42 -3.84 5.63 6.35
C MET A 42 -5.13 5.45 5.56
N ALA A 43 -5.83 4.33 5.74
CA ALA A 43 -7.07 4.01 5.04
C ALA A 43 -8.19 5.02 5.38
N ILE A 44 -8.34 5.38 6.66
CA ILE A 44 -9.31 6.38 7.11
C ILE A 44 -9.01 7.74 6.49
N ARG A 45 -7.73 8.16 6.50
CA ARG A 45 -7.31 9.42 5.89
C ARG A 45 -7.62 9.44 4.40
N MET A 46 -7.30 8.37 3.67
CA MET A 46 -7.61 8.25 2.25
C MET A 46 -9.11 8.26 1.97
N ALA A 47 -9.92 7.57 2.78
CA ALA A 47 -11.37 7.54 2.63
C ALA A 47 -12.03 8.91 2.90
N ARG A 48 -11.40 9.76 3.71
CA ARG A 48 -11.87 11.13 3.99
C ARG A 48 -11.31 12.17 3.01
N ASP A 49 -10.28 11.81 2.24
CA ASP A 49 -9.63 12.70 1.29
C ASP A 49 -10.33 12.61 -0.07
N GLU A 50 -11.18 13.60 -0.36
CA GLU A 50 -11.88 13.70 -1.65
C GLU A 50 -10.94 14.07 -2.81
N SER A 51 -9.70 14.47 -2.56
CA SER A 51 -8.74 14.88 -3.60
C SER A 51 -7.95 13.73 -4.23
N ASN A 52 -7.98 12.53 -3.64
CA ASN A 52 -7.18 11.38 -4.04
C ASN A 52 -8.03 10.11 -4.24
N THR A 53 -9.18 10.22 -4.88
CA THR A 53 -9.88 9.02 -5.36
C THR A 53 -9.02 8.30 -6.39
N MET A 54 -9.03 6.96 -6.40
CA MET A 54 -8.28 6.08 -7.33
C MET A 54 -8.57 6.36 -8.82
N THR A 55 -9.47 7.28 -9.10
CA THR A 55 -10.03 7.64 -10.40
C THR A 55 -9.36 8.87 -11.02
N SER A 56 -8.51 9.61 -10.31
CA SER A 56 -7.79 10.74 -10.92
C SER A 56 -6.28 10.60 -10.78
N GLY A 57 -5.55 10.80 -11.89
CA GLY A 57 -4.08 10.90 -11.88
C GLY A 57 -3.30 9.58 -12.04
N TYR A 58 -3.95 8.41 -12.08
CA TYR A 58 -3.27 7.15 -12.40
C TYR A 58 -3.37 6.84 -13.90
N ARG A 59 -2.21 6.65 -14.55
CA ARG A 59 -2.12 6.31 -15.99
C ARG A 59 -2.98 5.10 -16.38
N TRP A 60 -3.12 4.11 -15.51
CA TRP A 60 -3.99 2.96 -15.78
C TRP A 60 -5.47 3.32 -15.75
N HIS A 61 -5.89 4.21 -14.86
CA HIS A 61 -7.25 4.72 -14.86
C HIS A 61 -7.57 5.46 -16.17
N ASP A 62 -6.62 6.25 -16.71
CA ASP A 62 -6.82 6.90 -18.02
C ASP A 62 -6.97 5.90 -19.17
N LEU A 63 -6.29 4.74 -19.06
CA LEU A 63 -6.28 3.73 -20.11
C LEU A 63 -7.49 2.79 -20.06
N VAL A 64 -7.96 2.41 -18.87
CA VAL A 64 -8.98 1.36 -18.69
C VAL A 64 -10.11 1.73 -17.71
N GLY A 65 -10.01 2.88 -17.06
CA GLY A 65 -11.01 3.37 -16.11
C GLY A 65 -12.32 3.77 -16.79
N PRO A 66 -13.41 3.85 -16.02
CA PRO A 66 -14.67 4.40 -16.51
C PRO A 66 -14.47 5.84 -16.99
N LYS A 67 -15.14 6.22 -18.09
CA LYS A 67 -15.06 7.58 -18.67
C LYS A 67 -15.68 8.66 -17.78
N GLU A 68 -16.58 8.27 -16.89
CA GLU A 68 -17.18 9.12 -15.86
C GLU A 68 -16.79 8.55 -14.50
N ASP A 69 -16.30 9.41 -13.60
CA ASP A 69 -15.90 9.00 -12.26
C ASP A 69 -17.17 8.72 -11.42
N PRO A 70 -17.40 7.46 -10.98
CA PRO A 70 -18.57 7.10 -10.18
C PRO A 70 -18.57 7.72 -8.77
N LEU A 71 -17.46 8.33 -8.35
CA LEU A 71 -17.30 9.06 -7.09
C LEU A 71 -17.30 10.59 -7.27
N SER A 72 -17.30 11.09 -8.51
CA SER A 72 -17.42 12.51 -8.78
C SER A 72 -18.79 13.01 -8.32
N LYS A 73 -18.80 13.81 -7.25
CA LYS A 73 -20.00 14.57 -6.88
C LYS A 73 -20.21 15.65 -7.94
N GLY A 74 -21.30 15.54 -8.70
CA GLY A 74 -21.67 16.47 -9.76
C GLY A 74 -21.85 17.91 -9.29
#